data_AF-A0A9X1VHW8-F1
#
_entry.id   AF-A0A9X1VHW8-F1
#
_cell.length_a   1.000
_cell.length_b   1.000
_cell.length_c   1.000
_cell.angle_alpha   90.00
_cell.angle_beta   90.00
_cell.angle_gamma   90.00
#
_symmetry.space_group_name_H-M   'P 1'
#
loop_
_entity.id
_entity.type
_entity.pdbx_description
1 polymer ?
#
loop_
_entity_poly.entity_id
_entity_poly.type
_entity_poly.pdbx_seq_one_letter_code
_entity_poly.pdbx_strand_id
1 'polypeptide(L)'
;MNYLLLLLLPWLTGAFWSPPALPPLQIAEQFVAPIGWPEMKDYLCCEVAGQAKKQTLGQQIPVRQGRRCELIQQDSATAVVAVELRDSASRRDFYLHFRHDSTGWKLGAIRSLAMTHLGPPMVALLTGLPKAEIADYDRKHPDASHAFTVGNLRLWTSADADIAAHFQRHRPDFQKLLRRVQAGKFFAAALGPNEPAAEQAANADPAVHALLRRLFLGRVTRRATACGSCLAFVIGGKTNSSVGLLYQPEAASLPAMSPNGLIVLRPLGEGWYLYKTS
;
A
#
# COMPACT_ATOMS: atom_id res chain seq x y z
N MET A 1 -78.89 -27.14 -2.71
CA MET A 1 -78.52 -25.80 -3.20
C MET A 1 -77.40 -25.27 -2.30
N ASN A 2 -76.18 -25.78 -2.51
CA ASN A 2 -75.01 -25.01 -2.98
C ASN A 2 -74.88 -23.64 -2.33
N TYR A 3 -73.96 -23.49 -1.35
CA TYR A 3 -72.99 -22.39 -1.36
C TYR A 3 -71.67 -22.86 -0.75
N LEU A 4 -70.70 -22.99 -1.66
CA LEU A 4 -69.30 -23.29 -1.46
C LEU A 4 -68.64 -21.99 -0.96
N LEU A 5 -68.20 -21.92 0.30
CA LEU A 5 -67.39 -20.80 0.79
C LEU A 5 -65.92 -21.11 0.50
N LEU A 6 -65.38 -20.48 -0.55
CA LEU A 6 -63.97 -20.51 -0.90
C LEU A 6 -63.12 -19.88 0.22
N LEU A 7 -62.20 -20.67 0.76
CA LEU A 7 -61.05 -20.21 1.55
C LEU A 7 -60.04 -19.54 0.61
N LEU A 8 -60.03 -18.21 0.59
CA LEU A 8 -58.95 -17.41 0.00
C LEU A 8 -57.77 -17.38 0.97
N LEU A 9 -56.83 -18.32 0.84
CA LEU A 9 -55.48 -18.16 1.39
C LEU A 9 -54.75 -17.08 0.57
N PRO A 10 -54.33 -15.95 1.17
CA PRO A 10 -53.41 -15.05 0.49
C PRO A 10 -52.07 -15.77 0.44
N TRP A 11 -51.60 -16.05 -0.77
CA TRP A 11 -50.22 -16.40 -1.03
C TRP A 11 -49.37 -15.18 -0.65
N LEU A 12 -48.91 -15.16 0.60
CA LEU A 12 -47.77 -14.34 1.00
C LEU A 12 -46.57 -14.90 0.21
N THR A 13 -46.37 -14.39 -1.00
CA THR A 13 -45.08 -14.45 -1.66
C THR A 13 -44.12 -13.70 -0.77
N GLY A 14 -43.48 -14.43 0.15
CA GLY A 14 -42.32 -13.95 0.85
C GLY A 14 -41.32 -13.53 -0.20
N ALA A 15 -41.27 -12.23 -0.48
CA ALA A 15 -40.13 -11.65 -1.15
C ALA A 15 -38.95 -12.05 -0.26
N PHE A 16 -38.18 -13.04 -0.71
CA PHE A 16 -36.89 -13.34 -0.14
C PHE A 16 -36.07 -12.07 -0.33
N TRP A 17 -36.11 -11.20 0.68
CA TRP A 17 -35.14 -10.13 0.82
C TRP A 17 -33.81 -10.81 1.03
N SER A 18 -33.12 -11.07 -0.09
CA SER A 18 -31.70 -11.31 -0.05
C SER A 18 -31.08 -10.12 0.68
N PRO A 19 -30.38 -10.32 1.80
CA PRO A 19 -29.73 -9.22 2.48
C PRO A 19 -28.85 -8.46 1.49
N PRO A 20 -28.79 -7.12 1.59
CA PRO A 20 -28.00 -6.31 0.69
C PRO A 20 -26.55 -6.81 0.67
N ALA A 21 -25.96 -6.91 -0.52
CA ALA A 21 -24.58 -7.34 -0.67
C ALA A 21 -23.66 -6.43 0.15
N LEU A 22 -22.77 -7.03 0.95
CA LEU A 22 -21.89 -6.26 1.83
C LEU A 22 -20.90 -5.42 1.00
N PRO A 23 -20.66 -4.14 1.38
CA PRO A 23 -19.63 -3.32 0.76
C PRO A 23 -18.22 -3.80 1.17
N PRO A 24 -17.17 -3.47 0.38
CA PRO A 24 -15.80 -3.94 0.61
C PRO A 24 -15.26 -3.68 2.02
N LEU A 25 -15.55 -2.50 2.59
CA LEU A 25 -15.10 -2.14 3.94
C LEU A 25 -15.70 -3.08 5.01
N GLN A 26 -16.99 -3.41 4.91
CA GLN A 26 -17.63 -4.31 5.87
C GLN A 26 -17.12 -5.75 5.71
N ILE A 27 -16.90 -6.21 4.48
CA ILE A 27 -16.29 -7.52 4.22
C ILE A 27 -14.89 -7.57 4.84
N ALA A 28 -14.09 -6.52 4.66
CA ALA A 28 -12.76 -6.41 5.26
C ALA A 28 -12.81 -6.48 6.79
N GLU A 29 -13.68 -5.68 7.42
CA GLU A 29 -13.86 -5.64 8.88
C GLU A 29 -14.25 -7.01 9.44
N GLN A 30 -15.20 -7.71 8.80
CA GLN A 30 -15.61 -9.05 9.21
C GLN A 30 -14.50 -10.09 8.99
N PHE A 31 -13.79 -10.01 7.86
CA PHE A 31 -12.71 -10.94 7.53
C PHE A 31 -11.50 -10.83 8.48
N VAL A 32 -11.26 -9.66 9.07
CA VAL A 32 -10.16 -9.45 10.03
C VAL A 32 -10.62 -9.43 11.49
N ALA A 33 -11.92 -9.61 11.75
CA ALA A 33 -12.49 -9.68 13.09
C ALA A 33 -12.04 -10.95 13.85
N PRO A 34 -11.86 -10.86 15.18
CA PRO A 34 -11.38 -12.00 15.98
C PRO A 34 -12.42 -13.13 16.12
N ILE A 35 -13.72 -12.82 16.02
CA ILE A 35 -14.82 -13.77 16.31
C ILE A 35 -15.05 -14.77 15.16
N GLY A 36 -14.39 -14.58 14.02
CA GLY A 36 -14.61 -15.41 12.83
C GLY A 36 -15.92 -15.07 12.13
N TRP A 37 -16.06 -15.60 10.91
CA TRP A 37 -17.17 -15.27 10.03
C TRP A 37 -17.59 -16.52 9.25
N PRO A 38 -18.67 -17.21 9.67
CA PRO A 38 -19.10 -18.47 9.05
C PRO A 38 -19.39 -18.36 7.56
N GLU A 39 -19.96 -17.23 7.13
CA GLU A 39 -20.37 -16.95 5.75
C GLU A 39 -19.21 -16.43 4.90
N MET A 40 -17.97 -16.35 5.43
CA MET A 40 -16.85 -15.70 4.73
C MET A 40 -16.67 -16.20 3.30
N LYS A 41 -16.87 -17.50 3.06
CA LYS A 41 -16.63 -18.13 1.75
C LYS A 41 -17.49 -17.53 0.65
N ASP A 42 -18.67 -17.01 0.98
CA ASP A 42 -19.56 -16.34 0.03
C ASP A 42 -19.00 -15.00 -0.43
N TYR A 43 -17.94 -14.50 0.22
CA TYR A 43 -17.31 -13.22 -0.06
C TYR A 43 -15.85 -13.38 -0.52
N LEU A 44 -15.38 -14.60 -0.77
CA LEU A 44 -14.03 -14.87 -1.27
C LEU A 44 -14.08 -15.32 -2.73
N CYS A 45 -13.07 -14.97 -3.51
CA CYS A 45 -12.86 -15.52 -4.84
C CYS A 45 -11.35 -15.68 -5.12
N CYS A 46 -11.03 -16.19 -6.32
CA CYS A 46 -9.67 -16.18 -6.87
C CYS A 46 -8.64 -16.82 -5.91
N GLU A 47 -7.55 -16.11 -5.61
CA GLU A 47 -6.46 -16.59 -4.76
C GLU A 47 -6.95 -16.86 -3.33
N VAL A 48 -7.73 -15.93 -2.77
CA VAL A 48 -8.15 -16.00 -1.37
C VAL A 48 -9.10 -17.16 -1.14
N ALA A 49 -10.02 -17.45 -2.07
CA ALA A 49 -10.88 -18.62 -1.98
C ALA A 49 -10.09 -19.94 -1.98
N GLY A 50 -9.02 -20.03 -2.77
CA GLY A 50 -8.14 -21.21 -2.81
C GLY A 50 -7.29 -21.39 -1.55
N GLN A 51 -6.96 -20.30 -0.86
CA GLN A 51 -6.15 -20.32 0.37
C GLN A 51 -7.00 -20.38 1.65
N ALA A 52 -8.29 -20.09 1.56
CA ALA A 52 -9.19 -20.01 2.70
C ALA A 52 -9.30 -21.35 3.43
N LYS A 53 -8.98 -21.33 4.73
CA LYS A 53 -9.21 -22.46 5.63
C LYS A 53 -10.63 -22.41 6.19
N LYS A 54 -10.90 -23.14 7.28
CA LYS A 54 -12.14 -23.00 8.08
C LYS A 54 -12.16 -21.74 8.96
N GLN A 55 -11.09 -20.94 8.95
CA GLN A 55 -10.93 -19.75 9.78
C GLN A 55 -10.64 -18.53 8.91
N THR A 56 -11.17 -17.39 9.32
CA THR A 56 -10.84 -16.07 8.76
C THR A 56 -9.38 -15.70 9.04
N LEU A 57 -8.88 -14.63 8.40
CA LEU A 57 -7.59 -14.06 8.76
C LEU A 57 -7.62 -13.49 10.19
N GLY A 58 -8.73 -12.87 10.59
CA GLY A 58 -8.91 -12.29 11.92
C GLY A 58 -8.72 -13.27 13.07
N GLN A 59 -9.14 -14.52 12.88
CA GLN A 59 -8.94 -15.61 13.85
C GLN A 59 -7.49 -16.10 13.96
N GLN A 60 -6.65 -15.79 12.97
CA GLN A 60 -5.22 -16.11 12.97
C GLN A 60 -4.37 -14.98 13.56
N ILE A 61 -4.93 -13.77 13.66
CA ILE A 61 -4.27 -12.60 14.26
C ILE A 61 -4.53 -12.60 15.77
N PRO A 62 -3.50 -12.38 16.63
CA PRO A 62 -3.69 -12.28 18.07
C PRO A 62 -4.80 -11.29 18.45
N VAL A 63 -5.71 -11.71 19.33
CA VAL A 63 -6.90 -10.91 19.72
C VAL A 63 -6.51 -9.53 20.23
N ARG A 64 -5.37 -9.41 20.92
CA ARG A 64 -4.89 -8.15 21.51
C ARG A 64 -4.37 -7.11 20.50
N GLN A 65 -4.17 -7.47 19.24
CA GLN A 65 -3.74 -6.50 18.22
C GLN A 65 -4.93 -5.61 17.82
N GLY A 66 -4.74 -4.29 17.87
CA GLY A 66 -5.66 -3.34 17.27
C GLY A 66 -5.73 -3.56 15.76
N ARG A 67 -6.94 -3.41 15.21
CA ARG A 67 -7.24 -3.59 13.78
C ARG A 67 -7.97 -2.34 13.30
N ARG A 68 -7.53 -1.76 12.20
CA ARG A 68 -8.23 -0.64 11.56
C ARG A 68 -8.33 -0.88 10.07
N CYS A 69 -9.55 -0.89 9.56
CA CYS A 69 -9.81 -0.94 8.13
C CYS A 69 -10.05 0.48 7.60
N GLU A 70 -9.56 0.77 6.40
CA GLU A 70 -9.77 2.03 5.70
C GLU A 70 -9.98 1.75 4.22
N LEU A 71 -11.10 2.21 3.67
CA LEU A 71 -11.34 2.16 2.23
C LEU A 71 -10.43 3.17 1.52
N ILE A 72 -9.52 2.70 0.69
CA ILE A 72 -8.55 3.54 -0.05
C ILE A 72 -9.15 4.00 -1.37
N GLN A 73 -9.74 3.07 -2.11
CA GLN A 73 -10.39 3.33 -3.39
C GLN A 73 -11.55 2.35 -3.56
N GLN A 74 -12.61 2.84 -4.20
CA GLN A 74 -13.66 2.00 -4.74
C GLN A 74 -14.17 2.63 -6.03
N ASP A 75 -14.24 1.82 -7.09
CA ASP A 75 -14.98 2.11 -8.32
C ASP A 75 -16.09 1.05 -8.53
N SER A 76 -16.67 0.98 -9.72
CA SER A 76 -17.74 0.02 -10.01
C SER A 76 -17.28 -1.44 -10.11
N ALA A 77 -15.98 -1.68 -10.26
CA ALA A 77 -15.41 -3.00 -10.55
C ALA A 77 -14.40 -3.46 -9.50
N THR A 78 -13.68 -2.54 -8.85
CA THR A 78 -12.61 -2.85 -7.91
C THR A 78 -12.66 -1.98 -6.67
N ALA A 79 -12.14 -2.51 -5.57
CA ALA A 79 -11.90 -1.74 -4.37
C ALA A 79 -10.63 -2.21 -3.66
N VAL A 80 -9.99 -1.31 -2.93
CA VAL A 80 -8.82 -1.59 -2.10
C VAL A 80 -9.10 -1.10 -0.70
N VAL A 81 -9.01 -1.99 0.28
CA VAL A 81 -9.12 -1.66 1.70
C VAL A 81 -7.76 -1.91 2.35
N ALA A 82 -7.21 -0.88 2.99
CA ALA A 82 -6.04 -1.04 3.84
C ALA A 82 -6.47 -1.57 5.21
N VAL A 83 -5.71 -2.53 5.72
CA VAL A 83 -5.85 -3.03 7.07
C VAL A 83 -4.56 -2.79 7.82
N GLU A 84 -4.66 -2.00 8.87
CA GLU A 84 -3.58 -1.79 9.82
C GLU A 84 -3.75 -2.72 11.01
N LEU A 85 -2.66 -3.41 11.35
CA LEU A 85 -2.49 -4.11 12.62
C LEU A 85 -1.54 -3.32 13.51
N ARG A 86 -1.92 -3.13 14.76
CA ARG A 86 -1.12 -2.39 15.74
C ARG A 86 -1.11 -3.06 17.10
N ASP A 87 0.03 -3.05 17.76
CA ASP A 87 0.16 -3.30 19.19
C ASP A 87 0.99 -2.19 19.86
N SER A 88 1.48 -2.43 21.08
CA SER A 88 2.31 -1.47 21.79
C SER A 88 3.69 -1.25 21.18
N ALA A 89 4.18 -2.18 20.35
CA ALA A 89 5.54 -2.19 19.84
C ALA A 89 5.63 -2.09 18.30
N SER A 90 4.54 -2.38 17.58
CA SER A 90 4.56 -2.52 16.13
C SER A 90 3.28 -2.02 15.47
N ARG A 91 3.43 -1.57 14.22
CA ARG A 91 2.35 -1.21 13.30
C ARG A 91 2.70 -1.77 11.93
N ARG A 92 1.75 -2.42 11.26
CA ARG A 92 1.94 -3.04 9.94
C ARG A 92 0.67 -2.96 9.12
N ASP A 93 0.82 -2.81 7.81
CA ASP A 93 -0.31 -2.76 6.88
C ASP A 93 -0.28 -3.93 5.91
N PHE A 94 -1.48 -4.37 5.54
CA PHE A 94 -1.74 -5.18 4.37
C PHE A 94 -2.99 -4.65 3.65
N TYR A 95 -3.17 -5.06 2.41
CA TYR A 95 -4.18 -4.53 1.50
C TYR A 95 -5.07 -5.66 1.00
N LEU A 96 -6.37 -5.46 1.14
CA LEU A 96 -7.40 -6.36 0.67
C LEU A 96 -7.91 -5.82 -0.67
N HIS A 97 -7.70 -6.59 -1.74
CA HIS A 97 -8.15 -6.26 -3.08
C HIS A 97 -9.45 -6.98 -3.39
N PHE A 98 -10.47 -6.18 -3.69
CA PHE A 98 -11.81 -6.63 -4.01
C PHE A 98 -12.11 -6.46 -5.49
N ARG A 99 -12.96 -7.36 -5.99
CA ARG A 99 -13.61 -7.23 -7.30
C ARG A 99 -15.13 -7.31 -7.12
N HIS A 100 -15.85 -6.57 -7.93
CA HIS A 100 -17.30 -6.68 -8.03
C HIS A 100 -17.65 -7.69 -9.13
N ASP A 101 -18.51 -8.64 -8.82
CA ASP A 101 -19.08 -9.58 -9.79
C ASP A 101 -20.62 -9.57 -9.75
N SER A 102 -21.27 -10.48 -10.47
CA SER A 102 -22.73 -10.57 -10.53
C SER A 102 -23.41 -10.88 -9.19
N THR A 103 -22.65 -11.36 -8.22
CA THR A 103 -23.12 -11.73 -6.87
C THR A 103 -22.69 -10.73 -5.80
N GLY A 104 -21.97 -9.67 -6.19
CA GLY A 104 -21.52 -8.59 -5.31
C GLY A 104 -20.00 -8.50 -5.16
N TRP A 105 -19.54 -7.87 -4.08
CA TRP A 105 -18.12 -7.70 -3.80
C TRP A 105 -17.48 -8.99 -3.28
N LYS A 106 -16.32 -9.34 -3.84
CA LYS A 106 -15.50 -10.49 -3.42
C LYS A 106 -14.08 -10.07 -3.13
N LEU A 107 -13.53 -10.55 -2.01
CA LEU A 107 -12.11 -10.47 -1.70
C LEU A 107 -11.34 -11.46 -2.57
N GLY A 108 -10.52 -10.93 -3.47
CA GLY A 108 -9.79 -11.72 -4.46
C GLY A 108 -8.31 -11.93 -4.14
N ALA A 109 -7.69 -10.98 -3.44
CA ALA A 109 -6.27 -11.02 -3.11
C ALA A 109 -5.94 -10.26 -1.82
N ILE A 110 -4.89 -10.71 -1.12
CA ILE A 110 -4.30 -10.05 0.05
C ILE A 110 -2.84 -9.73 -0.30
N ARG A 111 -2.42 -8.48 -0.10
CA ARG A 111 -1.06 -8.05 -0.44
C ARG A 111 -0.42 -7.29 0.72
N SER A 112 0.89 -7.42 0.82
CA SER A 112 1.72 -6.63 1.71
C SER A 112 3.06 -6.38 1.03
N LEU A 113 3.80 -5.38 1.49
CA LEU A 113 5.15 -5.16 0.97
C LEU A 113 6.05 -6.33 1.34
N ALA A 114 6.78 -6.87 0.37
CA ALA A 114 7.58 -8.06 0.57
C ALA A 114 8.75 -7.83 1.53
N MET A 115 9.10 -8.89 2.28
CA MET A 115 10.32 -8.98 3.11
C MET A 115 10.47 -7.93 4.22
N THR A 116 9.39 -7.26 4.62
CA THR A 116 9.41 -6.27 5.72
C THR A 116 9.77 -6.87 7.08
N HIS A 117 9.58 -8.18 7.27
CA HIS A 117 9.99 -8.89 8.49
C HIS A 117 11.51 -8.91 8.72
N LEU A 118 12.32 -8.67 7.69
CA LEU A 118 13.78 -8.59 7.81
C LEU A 118 14.28 -7.22 8.29
N GLY A 119 13.45 -6.17 8.22
CA GLY A 119 13.84 -4.82 8.61
C GLY A 119 14.18 -4.67 10.09
N PRO A 120 13.28 -5.02 11.03
CA PRO A 120 13.53 -4.86 12.47
C PRO A 120 14.85 -5.46 12.97
N PRO A 121 15.22 -6.73 12.65
CA PRO A 121 16.51 -7.27 13.09
C PRO A 121 17.70 -6.54 12.46
N MET A 122 17.61 -6.11 11.20
CA MET A 122 18.67 -5.32 10.55
C MET A 122 18.82 -3.93 11.16
N VAL A 123 17.72 -3.26 11.46
CA VAL A 123 17.71 -1.96 12.15
C VAL A 123 18.35 -2.13 13.53
N ALA A 124 17.94 -3.14 14.29
CA ALA A 124 18.51 -3.41 15.62
C ALA A 124 20.03 -3.61 15.57
N LEU A 125 20.51 -4.46 14.64
CA LEU A 125 21.93 -4.70 14.43
C LEU A 125 22.69 -3.39 14.12
N LEU A 126 22.22 -2.62 13.14
CA LEU A 126 22.91 -1.40 12.73
C LEU A 126 22.86 -0.33 13.82
N THR A 127 21.75 -0.18 14.53
CA THR A 127 21.65 0.79 15.63
C THR A 127 22.51 0.42 16.85
N GLY A 128 22.90 -0.85 16.98
CA GLY A 128 23.77 -1.34 18.04
C GLY A 128 25.27 -1.17 17.76
N LEU A 129 25.67 -0.70 16.58
CA LEU A 129 27.08 -0.56 16.22
C LEU A 129 27.79 0.50 17.11
N PRO A 130 28.99 0.20 17.63
CA PRO A 130 29.83 1.19 18.30
C PRO A 130 30.21 2.36 17.39
N LYS A 131 30.47 3.54 17.97
CA LYS A 131 30.84 4.75 17.21
C LYS A 131 32.02 4.55 16.24
N ALA A 132 33.02 3.75 16.63
CA ALA A 132 34.18 3.46 15.78
C ALA A 132 33.79 2.65 14.54
N GLU A 133 32.86 1.71 14.69
CA GLU A 133 32.33 0.89 13.59
C GLU A 133 31.41 1.70 12.67
N ILE A 134 30.65 2.66 13.22
CA ILE A 134 29.87 3.61 12.40
C ILE A 134 30.78 4.43 11.50
N ALA A 135 31.89 4.96 12.03
CA ALA A 135 32.85 5.72 11.23
C ALA A 135 33.51 4.86 10.13
N ASP A 136 33.83 3.60 10.43
CA ASP A 136 34.33 2.65 9.42
C ASP A 136 33.27 2.31 8.37
N TYR A 137 32.02 2.10 8.78
CA TYR A 137 30.88 1.89 7.89
C TYR A 137 30.71 3.06 6.92
N ASP A 138 30.66 4.29 7.42
CA ASP A 138 30.47 5.49 6.60
C ASP A 138 31.60 5.67 5.58
N ARG A 139 32.84 5.38 5.99
CA ARG A 139 34.00 5.41 5.09
C ARG A 139 33.90 4.36 3.98
N LYS A 140 33.38 3.16 4.28
CA LYS A 140 33.18 2.07 3.31
C LYS A 140 31.95 2.28 2.41
N HIS A 141 30.98 3.07 2.87
CA HIS A 141 29.70 3.29 2.22
C HIS A 141 29.40 4.79 2.04
N PRO A 142 30.21 5.53 1.27
CA PRO A 142 30.05 6.99 1.14
C PRO A 142 28.68 7.41 0.59
N ASP A 143 28.09 6.60 -0.29
CA ASP A 143 26.77 6.86 -0.89
C ASP A 143 25.59 6.36 -0.05
N ALA A 144 25.87 5.63 1.04
CA ALA A 144 24.88 4.99 1.89
C ALA A 144 25.37 4.97 3.35
N SER A 145 25.62 6.17 3.90
CA SER A 145 25.99 6.33 5.31
C SER A 145 25.09 5.53 6.24
N HIS A 146 25.61 5.19 7.41
CA HIS A 146 24.92 4.47 8.47
C HIS A 146 23.58 5.12 8.80
N ALA A 147 23.57 6.44 8.99
CA ALA A 147 22.37 7.20 9.27
C ALA A 147 21.32 7.08 8.15
N PHE A 148 21.76 7.17 6.88
CA PHE A 148 20.90 6.94 5.73
C PHE A 148 20.34 5.52 5.74
N THR A 149 21.20 4.51 5.89
CA THR A 149 20.80 3.10 5.81
C THR A 149 19.82 2.74 6.92
N VAL A 150 20.06 3.18 8.16
CA VAL A 150 19.12 2.96 9.28
C VAL A 150 17.80 3.68 9.02
N GLY A 151 17.82 4.95 8.61
CA GLY A 151 16.62 5.71 8.31
C GLY A 151 15.79 5.11 7.17
N ASN A 152 16.47 4.69 6.11
CA ASN A 152 15.87 4.06 4.95
C ASN A 152 15.22 2.71 5.30
N LEU A 153 15.93 1.83 6.02
CA LEU A 153 15.39 0.55 6.48
C LEU A 153 14.16 0.75 7.36
N ARG A 154 14.20 1.73 8.27
CA ARG A 154 13.04 2.08 9.11
C ARG A 154 11.84 2.45 8.25
N LEU A 155 11.98 3.35 7.28
CA LEU A 155 10.87 3.74 6.42
C LEU A 155 10.39 2.62 5.50
N TRP A 156 11.31 1.82 4.95
CA TRP A 156 10.97 0.70 4.07
C TRP A 156 10.05 -0.30 4.76
N THR A 157 10.28 -0.58 6.04
CA THR A 157 9.49 -1.56 6.80
C THR A 157 8.42 -0.93 7.70
N SER A 158 8.19 0.37 7.57
CA SER A 158 7.21 1.11 8.36
C SER A 158 5.79 0.92 7.85
N ALA A 159 4.84 1.19 8.74
CA ALA A 159 3.45 1.32 8.37
C ALA A 159 3.22 2.60 7.54
N ASP A 160 2.11 2.63 6.80
CA ASP A 160 1.72 3.72 5.91
C ASP A 160 1.63 5.04 6.65
N ALA A 161 1.09 5.03 7.86
CA ALA A 161 0.96 6.23 8.66
C ALA A 161 2.31 6.79 9.14
N ASP A 162 3.32 5.94 9.34
CA ASP A 162 4.65 6.39 9.74
C ASP A 162 5.40 6.99 8.54
N ILE A 163 5.22 6.42 7.34
CA ILE A 163 5.69 7.00 6.08
C ILE A 163 4.97 8.33 5.80
N ALA A 164 3.66 8.39 5.98
CA ALA A 164 2.88 9.61 5.85
C ALA A 164 3.33 10.68 6.86
N ALA A 165 3.59 10.30 8.11
CA ALA A 165 4.12 11.21 9.13
C ALA A 165 5.52 11.71 8.77
N HIS A 166 6.39 10.85 8.22
CA HIS A 166 7.69 11.26 7.69
C HIS A 166 7.53 12.28 6.56
N PHE A 167 6.64 12.02 5.61
CA PHE A 167 6.33 12.98 4.54
C PHE A 167 5.87 14.33 5.10
N GLN A 168 4.90 14.34 6.02
CA GLN A 168 4.37 15.60 6.57
C GLN A 168 5.44 16.39 7.34
N ARG A 169 6.27 15.71 8.16
CA ARG A 169 7.37 16.37 8.88
C ARG A 169 8.42 16.98 7.94
N HIS A 170 8.67 16.34 6.80
CA HIS A 170 9.69 16.74 5.84
C HIS A 170 9.13 17.37 4.57
N ARG A 171 7.86 17.78 4.58
CA ARG A 171 7.16 18.27 3.40
C ARG A 171 7.88 19.40 2.66
N PRO A 172 8.48 20.40 3.33
CA PRO A 172 9.26 21.43 2.64
C PRO A 172 10.45 20.86 1.85
N ASP A 173 11.12 19.84 2.37
CA ASP A 173 12.27 19.19 1.71
C ASP A 173 11.81 18.32 0.52
N PHE A 174 10.67 17.61 0.64
CA PHE A 174 10.07 16.91 -0.50
C PHE A 174 9.67 17.88 -1.62
N GLN A 175 9.05 19.02 -1.29
CA GLN A 175 8.70 20.04 -2.28
C GLN A 175 9.94 20.70 -2.89
N LYS A 176 11.01 20.88 -2.11
CA LYS A 176 12.30 21.34 -2.64
C LYS A 176 12.89 20.32 -3.62
N LEU A 177 12.87 19.03 -3.26
CA LEU A 177 13.35 17.95 -4.12
C LEU A 177 12.58 17.90 -5.44
N LEU A 178 11.24 17.90 -5.39
CA LEU A 178 10.39 17.93 -6.57
C LEU A 178 10.72 19.10 -7.50
N ARG A 179 10.79 20.32 -6.96
CA ARG A 179 11.14 21.51 -7.75
C ARG A 179 12.51 21.40 -8.40
N ARG A 180 13.50 20.81 -7.72
CA ARG A 180 14.85 20.59 -8.28
C ARG A 180 14.82 19.62 -9.45
N VAL A 181 14.12 18.49 -9.29
CA VAL A 181 13.96 17.49 -10.36
C VAL A 181 13.25 18.10 -11.57
N GLN A 182 12.19 18.88 -11.36
CA GLN A 182 11.46 19.53 -12.45
C GLN A 182 12.27 20.65 -13.13
N ALA A 183 12.95 21.50 -12.36
CA ALA A 183 13.77 22.58 -12.90
C ALA A 183 14.99 22.07 -13.69
N GLY A 184 15.58 20.94 -13.27
CA GLY A 184 16.63 20.25 -14.01
C GLY A 184 16.16 19.60 -15.31
N LYS A 185 14.83 19.54 -15.55
CA LYS A 185 14.21 18.94 -16.75
C LYS A 185 14.68 17.51 -17.05
N PHE A 186 15.15 16.78 -16.03
CA PHE A 186 15.71 15.44 -16.19
C PHE A 186 14.73 14.50 -16.90
N PHE A 187 13.45 14.63 -16.59
CA PHE A 187 12.38 13.83 -17.17
C PHE A 187 11.46 14.65 -18.10
N ALA A 188 11.98 15.60 -18.87
CA ALA A 188 11.13 16.40 -19.77
C ALA A 188 10.58 15.60 -20.98
N ALA A 189 11.31 14.58 -21.43
CA ALA A 189 10.86 13.70 -22.50
C ALA A 189 9.83 12.68 -21.98
N ALA A 190 9.01 12.15 -22.90
CA ALA A 190 8.19 10.98 -22.64
C ALA A 190 9.07 9.76 -22.30
N LEU A 191 8.50 8.81 -21.58
CA LEU A 191 9.15 7.52 -21.34
C LEU A 191 9.61 6.90 -22.65
N GLY A 192 10.89 6.51 -22.71
CA GLY A 192 11.51 6.01 -23.91
C GLY A 192 12.94 5.49 -23.65
N PRO A 193 13.70 5.17 -24.69
CA PRO A 193 15.03 4.54 -24.56
C PRO A 193 16.04 5.39 -23.76
N ASN A 194 15.82 6.71 -23.68
CA ASN A 194 16.69 7.63 -22.93
C ASN A 194 16.35 7.72 -21.44
N GLU A 195 15.28 7.08 -20.97
CA GLU A 195 14.83 7.14 -19.56
C GLU A 195 15.92 6.68 -18.57
N PRO A 196 16.70 5.61 -18.81
CA PRO A 196 17.78 5.23 -17.90
C PRO A 196 18.84 6.33 -17.72
N ALA A 197 19.17 7.06 -18.81
CA ALA A 197 20.13 8.15 -18.76
C ALA A 197 19.56 9.38 -18.02
N ALA A 198 18.28 9.70 -18.24
CA ALA A 198 17.55 10.73 -17.50
C ALA A 198 17.50 10.44 -15.99
N GLU A 199 17.16 9.20 -15.63
CA GLU A 199 17.17 8.74 -14.24
C GLU A 199 18.58 8.84 -13.63
N GLN A 200 19.60 8.38 -14.34
CA GLN A 200 20.98 8.47 -13.88
C GLN A 200 21.41 9.92 -13.66
N ALA A 201 21.12 10.83 -14.59
CA ALA A 201 21.44 12.24 -14.48
C ALA A 201 20.75 12.90 -13.28
N ALA A 202 19.46 12.62 -13.05
CA ALA A 202 18.73 13.14 -11.90
C ALA A 202 19.34 12.67 -10.57
N ASN A 203 19.69 11.40 -10.46
CA ASN A 203 20.21 10.82 -9.21
C ASN A 203 21.70 11.12 -8.97
N ALA A 204 22.44 11.51 -10.02
CA ALA A 204 23.83 11.97 -9.94
C ALA A 204 23.95 13.49 -9.68
N ASP A 205 22.88 14.27 -9.88
CA ASP A 205 22.88 15.69 -9.53
C ASP A 205 23.15 15.86 -8.01
N PRO A 206 24.19 16.59 -7.59
CA PRO A 206 24.57 16.67 -6.18
C PRO A 206 23.48 17.24 -5.27
N ALA A 207 22.68 18.18 -5.76
CA ALA A 207 21.62 18.81 -4.97
C ALA A 207 20.40 17.89 -4.80
N VAL A 208 20.05 17.15 -5.84
CA VAL A 208 19.03 16.08 -5.79
C VAL A 208 19.52 14.96 -4.87
N HIS A 209 20.75 14.48 -5.07
CA HIS A 209 21.33 13.40 -4.28
C HIS A 209 21.35 13.72 -2.78
N ALA A 210 21.82 14.91 -2.39
CA ALA A 210 21.84 15.33 -1.00
C ALA A 210 20.43 15.33 -0.36
N LEU A 211 19.40 15.78 -1.10
CA LEU A 211 18.02 15.75 -0.63
C LEU A 211 17.47 14.33 -0.52
N LEU A 212 17.76 13.46 -1.49
CA LEU A 212 17.39 12.04 -1.42
C LEU A 212 17.97 11.38 -0.17
N ARG A 213 19.27 11.60 0.13
CA ARG A 213 19.91 11.06 1.35
C ARG A 213 19.26 11.60 2.62
N ARG A 214 19.03 12.91 2.70
CA ARG A 214 18.39 13.55 3.87
C ARG A 214 16.98 13.01 4.13
N LEU A 215 16.25 12.66 3.08
CA LEU A 215 14.88 12.15 3.15
C LEU A 215 14.79 10.62 3.24
N PHE A 216 15.93 9.93 3.29
CA PHE A 216 16.04 8.47 3.27
C PHE A 216 15.44 7.81 2.02
N LEU A 217 15.61 8.45 0.87
CA LEU A 217 15.14 7.98 -0.43
C LEU A 217 16.30 7.41 -1.22
N GLY A 218 16.13 6.21 -1.77
CA GLY A 218 17.11 5.53 -2.60
C GLY A 218 17.34 6.23 -3.94
N ARG A 219 16.27 6.68 -4.59
CA ARG A 219 16.31 7.32 -5.92
C ARG A 219 15.01 8.04 -6.29
N VAL A 220 15.07 8.85 -7.34
CA VAL A 220 13.90 9.31 -8.12
C VAL A 220 13.87 8.62 -9.48
N THR A 221 12.69 8.23 -9.98
CA THR A 221 12.49 7.52 -11.25
C THR A 221 11.07 7.72 -11.77
N ARG A 222 10.81 7.47 -13.06
CA ARG A 222 9.43 7.28 -13.58
C ARG A 222 9.02 5.82 -13.75
N ARG A 223 9.95 4.89 -13.55
CA ARG A 223 9.79 3.47 -13.88
C ARG A 223 9.22 2.62 -12.74
N ALA A 224 9.01 3.19 -11.56
CA ALA A 224 8.54 2.43 -10.40
C ALA A 224 7.04 2.05 -10.49
N THR A 225 6.28 2.72 -11.36
CA THR A 225 4.85 2.48 -11.56
C THR A 225 4.55 2.49 -13.05
N ALA A 226 3.37 2.00 -13.46
CA ALA A 226 2.91 2.05 -14.85
C ALA A 226 2.46 3.46 -15.30
N CYS A 227 2.86 4.52 -14.59
CA CYS A 227 2.46 5.89 -14.85
C CYS A 227 3.53 6.64 -15.64
N GLY A 228 3.24 6.96 -16.91
CA GLY A 228 4.19 7.60 -17.81
C GLY A 228 4.63 9.02 -17.42
N SER A 229 3.81 9.74 -16.66
CA SER A 229 4.07 11.13 -16.25
C SER A 229 4.42 11.27 -14.76
N CYS A 230 4.27 10.21 -13.96
CA CYS A 230 4.50 10.29 -12.52
C CYS A 230 5.98 10.34 -12.19
N LEU A 231 6.33 11.05 -11.11
CA LEU A 231 7.64 10.96 -10.49
C LEU A 231 7.55 10.10 -9.23
N ALA A 232 8.28 9.00 -9.21
CA ALA A 232 8.37 8.12 -8.05
C ALA A 232 9.68 8.38 -7.29
N PHE A 233 9.54 8.66 -6.00
CA PHE A 233 10.63 8.84 -5.05
C PHE A 233 10.69 7.58 -4.18
N VAL A 234 11.60 6.69 -4.55
CA VAL A 234 11.69 5.33 -4.01
C VAL A 234 12.37 5.40 -2.65
N ILE A 235 11.69 4.92 -1.61
CA ILE A 235 12.32 4.65 -0.31
C ILE A 235 13.16 3.38 -0.47
N GLY A 236 12.52 2.25 -0.77
CA GLY A 236 13.19 0.97 -0.87
C GLY A 236 12.33 -0.09 -1.55
N GLY A 237 12.83 -1.31 -1.56
CA GLY A 237 12.18 -2.42 -2.25
C GLY A 237 13.15 -3.55 -2.55
N LYS A 238 12.62 -4.73 -2.82
CA LYS A 238 13.40 -5.89 -3.29
C LYS A 238 12.58 -6.63 -4.35
N THR A 239 13.30 -7.29 -5.27
CA THR A 239 12.76 -7.99 -6.44
C THR A 239 11.89 -7.06 -7.30
N ASN A 240 10.57 -7.17 -7.18
CA ASN A 240 9.56 -6.40 -7.91
C ASN A 240 8.69 -5.53 -6.97
N SER A 241 8.92 -5.63 -5.66
CA SER A 241 8.23 -4.85 -4.64
C SER A 241 9.00 -3.57 -4.33
N SER A 242 8.29 -2.46 -4.20
CA SER A 242 8.86 -1.18 -3.85
C SER A 242 7.89 -0.36 -3.03
N VAL A 243 8.42 0.58 -2.25
CA VAL A 243 7.65 1.56 -1.49
C VAL A 243 8.29 2.93 -1.66
N GLY A 244 7.46 3.95 -1.71
CA GLY A 244 7.93 5.31 -1.82
C GLY A 244 6.78 6.30 -1.86
N LEU A 245 7.10 7.49 -2.37
CA LEU A 245 6.13 8.51 -2.66
C LEU A 245 6.03 8.72 -4.17
N LEU A 246 4.82 8.93 -4.66
CA LEU A 246 4.52 9.23 -6.05
C LEU A 246 4.01 10.67 -6.11
N TYR A 247 4.52 11.45 -7.06
CA TYR A 247 3.97 12.75 -7.40
C TYR A 247 3.26 12.69 -8.75
N GLN A 248 1.99 13.05 -8.75
CA GLN A 248 1.11 13.18 -9.90
C GLN A 248 0.00 14.19 -9.56
N PRO A 249 0.07 15.43 -10.06
CA PRO A 249 -0.93 16.44 -9.74
C PRO A 249 -2.29 16.15 -10.38
N GLU A 250 -2.33 15.38 -11.48
CA GLU A 250 -3.56 15.01 -12.17
C GLU A 250 -4.06 13.65 -11.69
N ALA A 251 -5.01 13.64 -10.75
CA ALA A 251 -5.54 12.40 -10.17
C ALA A 251 -6.12 11.43 -11.21
N ALA A 252 -6.67 11.93 -12.31
CA ALA A 252 -7.18 11.10 -13.42
C ALA A 252 -6.07 10.36 -14.18
N SER A 253 -4.82 10.82 -14.08
CA SER A 253 -3.64 10.23 -14.70
C SER A 253 -2.95 9.19 -13.80
N LEU A 254 -3.51 8.91 -12.62
CA LEU A 254 -2.98 7.88 -11.72
C LEU A 254 -3.22 6.48 -12.30
N PRO A 255 -2.23 5.58 -12.18
CA PRO A 255 -2.41 4.20 -12.60
C PRO A 255 -3.39 3.48 -11.66
N ALA A 256 -4.21 2.58 -12.23
CA ALA A 256 -5.12 1.77 -11.43
C ALA A 256 -4.35 0.86 -10.45
N MET A 257 -4.89 0.70 -9.23
CA MET A 257 -4.36 -0.26 -8.28
C MET A 257 -4.69 -1.69 -8.72
N SER A 258 -3.76 -2.61 -8.52
CA SER A 258 -3.96 -4.03 -8.79
C SER A 258 -3.13 -4.90 -7.83
N PRO A 259 -3.58 -6.13 -7.55
CA PRO A 259 -2.84 -7.01 -6.65
C PRO A 259 -1.49 -7.49 -7.21
N ASN A 260 -1.19 -7.29 -8.49
CA ASN A 260 0.04 -7.79 -9.14
C ASN A 260 0.93 -6.64 -9.67
N GLY A 261 0.79 -5.45 -9.09
CA GLY A 261 1.49 -4.25 -9.52
C GLY A 261 1.46 -3.22 -8.42
N LEU A 262 0.70 -2.13 -8.62
CA LEU A 262 0.51 -1.10 -7.62
C LEU A 262 -0.56 -1.53 -6.59
N ILE A 263 -0.12 -2.07 -5.45
CA ILE A 263 -1.01 -2.67 -4.45
C ILE A 263 -1.69 -1.62 -3.55
N VAL A 264 -1.07 -0.45 -3.37
CA VAL A 264 -1.73 0.69 -2.72
C VAL A 264 -1.22 2.01 -3.29
N LEU A 265 -2.13 2.97 -3.37
CA LEU A 265 -1.89 4.36 -3.69
C LEU A 265 -2.74 5.24 -2.76
N ARG A 266 -2.15 5.75 -1.68
CA ARG A 266 -2.86 6.57 -0.69
C ARG A 266 -2.56 8.05 -0.90
N PRO A 267 -3.56 8.92 -1.05
CA PRO A 267 -3.32 10.36 -1.16
C PRO A 267 -2.71 10.95 0.12
N LEU A 268 -1.72 11.81 -0.05
CA LEU A 268 -1.08 12.61 1.02
C LEU A 268 -1.35 14.12 0.87
N GLY A 269 -2.03 14.52 -0.20
CA GLY A 269 -2.39 15.89 -0.54
C GLY A 269 -1.46 16.52 -1.60
N GLU A 270 -1.96 17.53 -2.32
CA GLU A 270 -1.19 18.30 -3.33
C GLU A 270 -0.48 17.43 -4.38
N GLY A 271 -1.17 16.40 -4.88
CA GLY A 271 -0.62 15.50 -5.91
C GLY A 271 0.42 14.50 -5.38
N TRP A 272 0.66 14.44 -4.06
CA TRP A 272 1.49 13.41 -3.45
C TRP A 272 0.68 12.21 -3.02
N TYR A 273 1.26 11.03 -3.22
CA TYR A 273 0.69 9.76 -2.84
C TYR A 273 1.75 8.88 -2.20
N LEU A 274 1.41 8.11 -1.17
CA LEU A 274 2.18 6.94 -0.76
C LEU A 274 1.86 5.81 -1.72
N TYR A 275 2.88 5.11 -2.20
CA TYR A 275 2.68 3.94 -3.06
C TYR A 275 3.44 2.71 -2.54
N LYS A 276 2.88 1.52 -2.79
CA LYS A 276 3.60 0.25 -2.66
C LYS A 276 3.31 -0.66 -3.85
N THR A 277 4.29 -1.46 -4.23
CA THR A 277 4.17 -2.51 -5.26
C THR A 277 4.46 -3.89 -4.69
N SER A 278 3.94 -4.94 -5.35
CA SER A 278 4.19 -6.36 -5.03
C SER A 278 5.11 -7.03 -6.05
#